data_AF-A0A9X5XEV0-F1
#
_entry.id   AF-A0A9X5XEV0-F1
#
_cell.length_a   1.000
_cell.length_b   1.000
_cell.length_c   1.000
_cell.angle_alpha   90.00
_cell.angle_beta   90.00
_cell.angle_gamma   90.00
#
_symmetry.space_group_name_H-M   'P 1'
#
loop_
_entity.id
_entity.type
_entity.pdbx_description
1 polymer ?
#
loop_
_entity_poly.entity_id
_entity_poly.type
_entity_poly.pdbx_seq_one_letter_code
_entity_poly.pdbx_strand_id
1 'polypeptide(L)' 'DIGTLADSWRSEPGTPVYVQPYLAPQPEGLSQEEAQRWFFETPGVPVPADRVKELTDAAVRRPAGEAPATLARD' A
#
# COMPACT_ATOMS: atom_id res chain seq x y z
N ASP A 1 5.43 5.28 14.56
CA ASP A 1 5.86 6.65 14.26
C ASP A 1 6.79 6.59 13.05
N ILE A 2 6.56 7.41 12.03
CA ILE A 2 7.35 7.47 10.78
C ILE A 2 8.02 8.84 10.58
N GLY A 3 8.03 9.68 11.62
CA GLY A 3 8.65 11.00 11.60
C GLY A 3 7.66 12.14 11.85
N THR A 4 8.05 13.34 11.43
CA THR A 4 7.24 14.55 11.62
C THR A 4 6.01 14.56 10.69
N LEU A 5 5.10 15.53 10.87
CA LEU A 5 4.00 15.71 9.93
C LEU A 5 4.51 16.02 8.51
N ALA A 6 5.65 16.71 8.38
CA ALA A 6 6.27 16.97 7.07
C ALA A 6 6.79 15.68 6.39
N ASP A 7 6.88 14.58 7.12
CA ASP A 7 7.31 13.26 6.65
C ASP A 7 6.14 12.33 6.28
N SER A 8 4.88 12.74 6.52
CA SER A 8 3.69 11.90 6.28
C SER A 8 3.51 11.50 4.81
N TRP A 9 4.17 12.21 3.88
CA TRP A 9 4.15 11.86 2.46
C TRP A 9 4.73 10.46 2.19
N ARG A 10 5.54 9.90 3.10
CA ARG A 10 6.10 8.54 2.97
C ARG A 10 5.04 7.44 3.02
N SER A 11 3.79 7.77 3.36
CA SER A 11 2.64 6.87 3.35
C SER A 11 1.53 7.31 2.38
N GLU A 12 1.84 8.12 1.37
CA GLU A 12 0.90 8.53 0.33
C GLU A 12 0.79 7.50 -0.81
N PRO A 13 -0.23 7.59 -1.68
CA PRO A 13 -0.32 6.78 -2.89
C PRO A 13 1.00 6.75 -3.68
N GLY A 14 1.38 5.56 -4.15
CA GLY A 14 2.61 5.33 -4.90
C GLY A 14 3.86 5.13 -4.03
N THR A 15 3.75 5.14 -2.70
CA THR A 15 4.83 4.75 -1.79
C THR A 15 4.77 3.26 -1.42
N PRO A 16 5.90 2.63 -1.05
CA PRO A 16 5.94 1.19 -0.78
C PRO A 16 5.07 0.74 0.41
N VAL A 17 4.83 1.63 1.39
CA VAL A 17 4.01 1.32 2.57
C VAL A 17 2.51 1.47 2.29
N TYR A 18 2.11 1.99 1.13
CA TYR A 18 0.72 2.36 0.86
C TYR A 18 -0.12 1.15 0.49
N VAL A 19 -1.03 0.75 1.39
CA VAL A 19 -2.08 -0.28 1.23
C VAL A 19 -1.56 -1.71 0.98
N GLN A 20 -0.80 -1.92 -0.10
CA GLN A 20 -0.41 -3.23 -0.61
C GLN A 20 0.21 -4.19 0.43
N PRO A 21 1.15 -3.76 1.30
CA PRO A 21 1.78 -4.66 2.27
C PRO A 21 0.80 -5.23 3.31
N TYR A 22 -0.33 -4.56 3.51
CA TYR A 22 -1.35 -4.93 4.49
C TYR A 22 -2.47 -5.79 3.88
N LEU A 23 -2.44 -6.07 2.59
CA LEU A 23 -3.41 -6.94 1.94
C LEU A 23 -2.97 -8.40 2.07
N ALA A 24 -3.93 -9.29 2.27
CA ALA A 24 -3.69 -10.71 2.00
C ALA A 24 -3.32 -10.90 0.51
N PRO A 25 -2.67 -12.02 0.13
CA PRO A 25 -2.46 -12.35 -1.27
C PRO A 25 -3.80 -12.42 -2.02
N GLN A 26 -3.94 -11.63 -3.09
CA GLN A 26 -5.14 -11.66 -3.93
C GLN A 26 -5.16 -12.97 -4.74
N PRO A 27 -6.27 -13.73 -4.76
CA PRO A 27 -6.42 -14.87 -5.65
C PRO A 27 -6.31 -14.46 -7.12
N GLU A 28 -5.65 -15.30 -7.91
CA GLU A 28 -5.59 -15.13 -9.36
C GLU A 28 -6.93 -15.44 -10.02
N GLY A 29 -7.20 -14.84 -11.19
CA GLY A 29 -8.36 -15.17 -12.02
C GLY A 29 -9.71 -14.58 -11.58
N LEU A 30 -9.74 -13.74 -10.54
CA LEU A 30 -10.97 -13.06 -10.13
C LEU A 30 -11.45 -12.07 -11.21
N SER A 31 -12.76 -12.02 -11.42
CA SER A 31 -13.42 -10.87 -12.07
C SER A 31 -13.21 -9.60 -11.26
N GLN A 32 -13.53 -8.43 -11.85
CA GLN A 32 -13.41 -7.15 -11.14
C GLN A 32 -14.30 -7.10 -9.89
N GLU A 33 -15.53 -7.59 -9.98
CA GLU A 33 -16.52 -7.60 -8.88
C GLU A 33 -16.09 -8.54 -7.76
N GLU A 34 -15.52 -9.70 -8.11
CA GLU A 34 -14.94 -10.63 -7.13
C GLU A 34 -13.69 -10.06 -6.48
N ALA A 35 -12.82 -9.39 -7.24
CA ALA A 35 -11.64 -8.71 -6.71
C ALA A 35 -12.02 -7.57 -5.76
N GLN A 36 -13.07 -6.81 -6.08
CA GLN A 36 -13.60 -5.76 -5.22
C GLN A 36 -14.16 -6.35 -3.93
N ARG A 37 -14.99 -7.39 -4.02
CA ARG A 37 -15.55 -8.07 -2.85
C ARG A 37 -14.45 -8.63 -1.96
N TRP A 38 -13.49 -9.32 -2.56
CA TRP A 38 -12.31 -9.82 -1.86
C TRP A 38 -11.58 -8.70 -1.11
N PHE A 39 -11.35 -7.54 -1.74
CA PHE A 39 -10.66 -6.42 -1.12
C PHE A 39 -11.42 -5.85 0.09
N PHE A 40 -12.74 -5.77 0.03
CA PHE A 40 -13.56 -5.23 1.13
C PHE A 40 -13.82 -6.22 2.26
N GLU A 41 -13.89 -7.52 1.96
CA GLU A 41 -14.29 -8.54 2.94
C GLU A 41 -13.09 -9.28 3.54
N THR A 42 -11.93 -9.28 2.89
CA THR A 42 -10.73 -9.98 3.39
C THR A 42 -10.03 -9.15 4.46
N PRO A 43 -9.83 -9.70 5.68
CA PRO A 43 -9.04 -9.02 6.70
C PRO A 43 -7.62 -8.73 6.22
N GLY A 44 -7.12 -7.54 6.56
CA GLY A 44 -5.72 -7.20 6.32
C GLY A 44 -4.76 -8.09 7.11
N VAL A 45 -3.53 -8.20 6.64
CA VAL A 45 -2.45 -8.92 7.32
C VAL A 45 -1.62 -7.95 8.17
N PRO A 46 -1.23 -8.34 9.40
CA PRO A 46 -0.35 -7.51 10.21
C PRO A 46 1.03 -7.44 9.57
N VAL A 47 1.60 -6.23 9.51
CA VAL A 47 2.97 -6.00 9.05
C VAL A 47 3.83 -5.64 10.26
N PRO A 48 4.96 -6.34 10.49
CA PRO A 48 5.89 -5.99 11.55
C PRO A 48 6.41 -4.54 11.46
N ALA A 49 6.63 -3.91 12.61
CA ALA A 49 6.99 -2.49 12.67
C ALA A 49 8.34 -2.16 12.00
N ASP A 50 9.31 -3.08 12.08
CA ASP A 50 10.57 -3.04 11.34
C ASP A 50 10.34 -3.04 9.83
N ARG A 51 9.45 -3.90 9.35
CA ARG A 51 9.07 -3.93 7.93
C ARG A 51 8.37 -2.63 7.49
N VAL A 52 7.49 -2.08 8.33
CA VAL A 52 6.88 -0.76 8.07
C VAL A 52 7.97 0.32 7.94
N LYS A 53 8.96 0.31 8.84
CA LYS A 53 10.08 1.25 8.81
C LYS A 53 10.87 1.13 7.50
N GLU A 54 11.23 -0.07 7.09
CA GLU A 54 11.93 -0.31 5.82
C GLU A 54 11.17 0.27 4.61
N LEU A 55 9.86 0.03 4.56
CA LEU A 55 9.00 0.52 3.48
C LEU A 55 8.90 2.05 3.46
N THR A 56 8.82 2.68 4.63
CA THR A 56 8.81 4.15 4.72
C THR A 56 10.17 4.76 4.39
N ASP A 57 11.26 4.13 4.80
CA ASP A 57 12.62 4.60 4.50
C ASP A 57 12.93 4.51 2.99
N ALA A 58 12.30 3.55 2.29
CA ALA A 58 12.42 3.38 0.84
C ALA A 58 11.49 4.31 0.02
N ALA A 59 10.63 5.11 0.65
CA ALA A 59 9.68 5.96 -0.06
C ALA A 59 10.39 7.11 -0.81
N VAL A 60 10.02 7.30 -2.08
CA VAL A 60 10.51 8.40 -2.92
C VAL A 60 9.38 9.39 -3.16
N ARG A 61 9.62 10.68 -2.85
CA ARG A 61 8.61 11.72 -2.98
C ARG A 61 8.34 12.00 -4.47
N ARG A 62 7.07 12.00 -4.84
CA ARG A 62 6.59 12.39 -6.17
C ARG A 62 5.78 13.68 -6.08
N PRO A 63 5.67 14.46 -7.17
CA PRO A 63 4.69 15.52 -7.28
C PRO A 63 3.27 15.00 -7.02
N ALA A 64 2.44 15.84 -6.42
CA ALA A 64 1.05 15.49 -6.12
C ALA A 64 0.28 15.16 -7.40
N GLY A 65 -0.43 14.03 -7.40
CA GLY A 65 -1.23 13.58 -8.55
C GLY A 65 -0.48 12.75 -9.59
N GLU A 66 0.84 12.55 -9.45
CA GLU A 66 1.62 11.72 -10.38
C GLU A 66 1.62 10.22 -10.02
N ALA A 67 1.13 9.85 -8.84
CA ALA A 67 0.98 8.45 -8.47
C ALA A 67 -0.13 7.81 -9.31
N PRO A 68 0.15 6.70 -10.03
CA PRO A 68 -0.89 6.01 -10.78
C PRO A 68 -1.95 5.46 -9.82
N ALA A 69 -3.22 5.53 -10.21
CA ALA A 69 -4.34 4.96 -9.46
C ALA A 69 -4.34 3.42 -9.43
N THR A 70 -3.44 2.78 -10.19
CA THR A 70 -3.29 1.34 -10.26
C THR A 70 -2.37 0.84 -9.15
N LEU A 71 -2.90 -0.02 -8.28
CA LEU A 71 -2.11 -0.91 -7.44
C LEU A 71 -1.23 -1.75 -8.37
N ALA A 72 0.09 -1.66 -8.22
CA ALA A 72 1.01 -2.50 -8.97
C ALA A 72 0.65 -3.97 -8.72
N ARG A 73 0.40 -4.72 -9.80
CA ARG A 73 0.42 -6.18 -9.77
C ARG A 73 1.83 -6.58 -10.17
N ASP A 74 2.56 -7.16 -9.23
CA ASP A 74 3.78 -7.92 -9.53
C ASP A 74 3.42 -9.23 -10.24
#